data_AF-A0A1Y3AFD6-F1
#
_entry.id   AF-A0A1Y3AFD6-F1
#
_cell.length_a   1.000
_cell.length_b   1.000
_cell.length_c   1.000
_cell.angle_alpha   90.00
_cell.angle_beta   90.00
_cell.angle_gamma   90.00
#
_symmetry.space_group_name_H-M   'P 1'
#
loop_
_entity.id
_entity.type
_entity.pdbx_description
1 polymer ?
#
loop_
_entity_poly.entity_id
_entity_poly.type
_entity_poly.pdbx_seq_one_letter_code
_entity_poly.pdbx_strand_id
1 'polypeptide(L)'
;MSERTRTDGEGFVAAADDALRGAYDPPMSLESYVDRVLEDPTAAASGAGYVLAAVESYGTREVRERGETLDRYRFFDDPANDGEHAVLGNTRALNAFVDDLRAAATGRGNDETIVWIDGPTATGKSEFKRCLIGGLRAFSKTDAGRRYTVEWNVAGAGSAVGGGAGAASLSYGDGGDAGEWYRSPVQSHPLSVFPESVRESIADAVDGDAYPIAADVALDPFSREAYDHLESTYRERGRRDLFSAITDRDHLRVTSYVVDVGSGIGVLHAEDDGTAKERLVGSWMGGMLRELDSRGRKNPQAFSYDGVLSQGNGVATVVEDA
;
A
#
# COMPACT_ATOMS: atom_id res chain seq x y z
N MET A 1 26.22 23.21 -35.75
CA MET A 1 24.80 23.31 -35.40
C MET A 1 24.56 22.38 -34.23
N SER A 2 24.46 22.92 -33.02
CA SER A 2 24.06 22.15 -31.84
C SER A 2 22.86 22.89 -31.26
N GLU A 3 21.66 22.36 -31.52
CA GLU A 3 20.42 22.84 -30.93
C GLU A 3 20.51 22.57 -29.44
N ARG A 4 20.83 23.62 -28.69
CA ARG A 4 20.60 23.66 -27.25
C ARG A 4 19.08 23.69 -27.08
N THR A 5 18.47 22.55 -26.79
CA THR A 5 17.09 22.47 -26.33
C THR A 5 16.94 23.47 -25.21
N ARG A 6 16.20 24.55 -25.47
CA ARG A 6 15.82 25.52 -24.45
C ARG A 6 14.85 24.79 -23.54
N THR A 7 15.29 24.39 -22.35
CA THR A 7 14.40 23.89 -21.29
C THR A 7 13.70 25.10 -20.69
N ASP A 8 12.59 25.51 -21.31
CA ASP A 8 11.67 26.49 -20.74
C ASP A 8 10.71 25.80 -19.76
N GLY A 9 9.90 26.61 -19.07
CA GLY A 9 8.96 26.10 -18.07
C GLY A 9 7.99 25.07 -18.64
N GLU A 10 7.59 25.20 -19.90
CA GLU A 10 6.69 24.26 -20.59
C GLU A 10 7.36 22.89 -20.75
N GLY A 11 8.65 22.85 -21.11
CA GLY A 11 9.41 21.60 -21.18
C GLY A 11 9.52 20.86 -19.84
N PHE A 12 9.68 21.58 -18.72
CA PHE A 12 9.70 20.97 -17.39
C PHE A 12 8.32 20.43 -16.96
N VAL A 13 7.24 21.15 -17.27
CA VAL A 13 5.87 20.68 -16.98
C VAL A 13 5.54 19.44 -17.80
N ALA A 14 5.88 19.43 -19.10
CA ALA A 14 5.66 18.26 -19.95
C ALA A 14 6.43 17.01 -19.45
N ALA A 15 7.69 17.18 -19.03
CA ALA A 15 8.46 16.09 -18.44
C ALA A 15 7.85 15.58 -17.13
N ALA A 16 7.29 16.48 -16.30
CA ALA A 16 6.57 16.10 -15.08
C ALA A 16 5.27 15.35 -15.39
N ASP A 17 4.50 15.81 -16.38
CA ASP A 17 3.27 15.14 -16.82
C ASP A 17 3.56 13.73 -17.36
N ASP A 18 4.62 13.56 -18.14
CA ASP A 18 5.02 12.25 -18.65
C ASP A 18 5.47 11.31 -17.52
N ALA A 19 6.22 11.83 -16.53
CA ALA A 19 6.61 11.08 -15.35
C ALA A 19 5.40 10.63 -14.50
N LEU A 20 4.34 11.44 -14.43
CA LEU A 20 3.11 11.11 -13.71
C LEU A 20 2.20 10.16 -14.49
N ARG A 21 2.08 10.32 -15.82
CA ARG A 21 1.16 9.53 -16.66
C ARG A 21 1.49 8.04 -16.65
N GLY A 22 2.77 7.67 -16.57
CA GLY A 22 3.18 6.27 -16.47
C GLY A 22 2.97 5.66 -15.08
N ALA A 23 2.97 6.48 -14.03
CA ALA A 23 3.01 6.02 -12.64
C ALA A 23 1.64 5.71 -12.03
N TYR A 24 0.54 6.18 -12.63
CA TYR A 24 -0.81 6.03 -12.07
C TYR A 24 -1.82 5.56 -13.11
N ASP A 25 -2.73 4.69 -12.68
CA ASP A 25 -3.93 4.33 -13.43
C ASP A 25 -5.04 5.34 -13.17
N PRO A 26 -5.88 5.64 -14.16
CA PRO A 26 -7.17 6.28 -13.89
C PRO A 26 -7.97 5.49 -12.85
N PRO A 27 -8.73 6.16 -11.96
CA PRO A 27 -9.57 5.45 -11.00
C PRO A 27 -10.54 4.49 -11.70
N MET A 28 -10.73 3.31 -11.12
CA MET A 28 -11.54 2.23 -11.68
C MET A 28 -12.62 1.76 -10.69
N SER A 29 -13.61 1.01 -11.18
CA SER A 29 -14.58 0.37 -10.29
C SER A 29 -13.96 -0.82 -9.56
N LEU A 30 -14.59 -1.24 -8.47
CA LEU A 30 -14.18 -2.43 -7.74
C LEU A 30 -14.24 -3.70 -8.63
N GLU A 31 -15.22 -3.79 -9.53
CA GLU A 31 -15.33 -4.87 -10.53
C GLU A 31 -14.12 -4.91 -11.46
N SER A 32 -13.75 -3.78 -12.08
CA SER A 32 -12.57 -3.71 -12.95
C SER A 32 -11.26 -4.00 -12.22
N TYR A 33 -11.20 -3.72 -10.92
CA TYR A 33 -10.06 -4.14 -10.09
C TYR A 33 -10.04 -5.66 -9.89
N VAL A 34 -11.19 -6.32 -9.69
CA VAL A 34 -11.24 -7.80 -9.61
C VAL A 34 -10.79 -8.42 -10.93
N ASP A 35 -11.25 -7.90 -12.07
CA ASP A 35 -10.78 -8.36 -13.39
C ASP A 35 -9.25 -8.25 -13.49
N ARG A 36 -8.69 -7.11 -13.06
CA ARG A 36 -7.23 -6.92 -13.00
C ARG A 36 -6.54 -7.96 -12.10
N VAL A 37 -7.10 -8.26 -10.93
CA VAL A 37 -6.53 -9.26 -10.01
C VAL A 37 -6.54 -10.66 -10.61
N LEU A 38 -7.57 -11.01 -11.38
CA LEU A 38 -7.65 -12.29 -12.07
C LEU A 38 -6.63 -12.38 -13.23
N GLU A 39 -6.33 -11.26 -13.89
CA GLU A 39 -5.32 -11.17 -14.96
C GLU A 39 -3.88 -11.11 -14.41
N ASP A 40 -3.65 -10.34 -13.35
CA ASP A 40 -2.37 -10.14 -12.67
C ASP A 40 -2.56 -10.15 -11.13
N PRO A 41 -2.39 -11.33 -10.51
CA PRO A 41 -2.57 -11.49 -9.06
C PRO A 41 -1.63 -10.65 -8.20
N THR A 42 -0.53 -10.13 -8.76
CA THR A 42 0.40 -9.22 -8.07
C THR A 42 -0.32 -7.96 -7.57
N ALA A 43 -1.38 -7.52 -8.27
CA ALA A 43 -2.22 -6.38 -7.89
C ALA A 43 -2.95 -6.56 -6.54
N ALA A 44 -3.08 -7.81 -6.07
CA ALA A 44 -3.67 -8.17 -4.78
C ALA A 44 -2.74 -9.03 -3.90
N ALA A 45 -1.46 -9.12 -4.23
CA ALA A 45 -0.51 -9.90 -3.45
C ALA A 45 -0.36 -9.37 -2.02
N SER A 46 -0.06 -10.28 -1.09
CA SER A 46 0.39 -9.95 0.26
C SER A 46 1.68 -9.11 0.23
N GLY A 47 2.04 -8.47 1.34
CA GLY A 47 3.29 -7.69 1.41
C GLY A 47 4.52 -8.51 1.02
N ALA A 48 4.65 -9.72 1.56
CA ALA A 48 5.74 -10.63 1.20
C ALA A 48 5.70 -11.06 -0.28
N GLY A 49 4.51 -11.40 -0.80
CA GLY A 49 4.34 -11.77 -2.21
C GLY A 49 4.69 -10.61 -3.15
N TYR A 50 4.34 -9.39 -2.78
CA TYR A 50 4.65 -8.20 -3.56
C TYR A 50 6.16 -7.89 -3.57
N VAL A 51 6.84 -8.00 -2.42
CA VAL A 51 8.30 -7.82 -2.36
C VAL A 51 9.01 -8.91 -3.16
N LEU A 52 8.54 -10.15 -3.08
CA LEU A 52 9.05 -11.26 -3.87
C LEU A 52 8.90 -10.99 -5.37
N ALA A 53 7.71 -10.60 -5.81
CA ALA A 53 7.43 -10.25 -7.21
C ALA A 53 8.35 -9.13 -7.70
N ALA A 54 8.54 -8.09 -6.88
CA ALA A 54 9.46 -7.01 -7.19
C ALA A 54 10.89 -7.52 -7.40
N VAL A 55 11.40 -8.37 -6.50
CA VAL A 55 12.76 -8.93 -6.59
C VAL A 55 12.92 -9.84 -7.81
N GLU A 56 11.96 -10.73 -8.06
CA GLU A 56 11.99 -11.69 -9.16
C GLU A 56 11.85 -11.01 -10.53
N SER A 57 11.17 -9.86 -10.62
CA SER A 57 10.97 -9.10 -11.86
C SER A 57 12.27 -8.65 -12.56
N TYR A 58 13.36 -8.47 -11.80
CA TYR A 58 14.68 -8.10 -12.34
C TYR A 58 15.52 -9.32 -12.77
N GLY A 59 15.06 -10.53 -12.45
CA GLY A 59 15.76 -11.78 -12.70
C GLY A 59 17.10 -11.90 -11.97
N THR A 60 17.90 -12.89 -12.38
CA THR A 60 19.18 -13.21 -11.73
C THR A 60 20.38 -13.11 -12.67
N ARG A 61 21.57 -12.87 -12.12
CA ARG A 61 22.86 -12.94 -12.81
C ARG A 61 23.85 -13.81 -12.05
N GLU A 62 24.75 -14.46 -12.77
CA GLU A 62 25.84 -15.24 -12.16
C GLU A 62 26.88 -14.30 -11.50
N VAL A 63 27.32 -14.64 -10.29
CA VAL A 63 28.42 -14.00 -9.57
C VAL A 63 29.40 -15.02 -9.02
N ARG A 64 30.67 -14.62 -8.86
CA ARG A 64 31.66 -15.43 -8.15
C ARG A 64 32.03 -14.77 -6.82
N GLU A 65 31.72 -15.45 -5.72
CA GLU A 65 32.00 -15.00 -4.36
C GLU A 65 32.66 -16.11 -3.57
N ARG A 66 33.80 -15.81 -2.92
CA ARG A 66 34.56 -16.77 -2.08
C ARG A 66 34.88 -18.10 -2.78
N GLY A 67 35.13 -18.05 -4.09
CA GLY A 67 35.45 -19.24 -4.91
C GLY A 67 34.24 -20.06 -5.37
N GLU A 68 33.03 -19.64 -5.01
CA GLU A 68 31.78 -20.27 -5.44
C GLU A 68 31.09 -19.44 -6.50
N THR A 69 30.37 -20.11 -7.40
CA THR A 69 29.51 -19.46 -8.41
C THR A 69 28.08 -19.50 -7.89
N LEU A 70 27.43 -18.34 -7.79
CA LEU A 70 26.09 -18.16 -7.22
C LEU A 70 25.21 -17.36 -8.20
N ASP A 71 23.91 -17.64 -8.23
CA ASP A 71 22.94 -16.77 -8.90
C ASP A 71 22.47 -15.68 -7.95
N ARG A 72 22.62 -14.42 -8.36
CA ARG A 72 22.26 -13.24 -7.58
C ARG A 72 21.06 -12.55 -8.22
N TYR A 73 20.05 -12.22 -7.42
CA TYR A 73 18.95 -11.36 -7.87
C TYR A 73 19.45 -9.96 -8.21
N ARG A 74 19.18 -9.51 -9.44
CA ARG A 74 19.62 -8.20 -9.95
C ARG A 74 18.97 -7.04 -9.21
N PHE A 75 17.84 -7.26 -8.55
CA PHE A 75 17.18 -6.28 -7.69
C PHE A 75 18.19 -5.64 -6.72
N PHE A 76 19.07 -6.44 -6.11
CA PHE A 76 20.07 -5.96 -5.14
C PHE A 76 21.30 -5.30 -5.76
N ASP A 77 21.36 -5.18 -7.08
CA ASP A 77 22.33 -4.35 -7.79
C ASP A 77 21.79 -2.93 -8.04
N ASP A 78 20.60 -2.63 -7.52
CA ASP A 78 19.93 -1.34 -7.59
C ASP A 78 19.79 -0.77 -9.02
N PRO A 79 19.28 -1.54 -10.00
CA PRO A 79 19.13 -1.09 -11.38
C PRO A 79 18.15 0.09 -11.54
N ALA A 80 17.27 0.30 -10.55
CA ALA A 80 16.33 1.41 -10.53
C ALA A 80 16.99 2.78 -10.28
N ASN A 81 18.16 2.79 -9.63
CA ASN A 81 18.91 3.99 -9.29
C ASN A 81 20.37 3.90 -9.78
N ASP A 82 20.59 3.26 -10.94
CA ASP A 82 21.91 3.14 -11.59
C ASP A 82 23.03 2.55 -10.68
N GLY A 83 22.64 1.69 -9.74
CA GLY A 83 23.56 1.03 -8.81
C GLY A 83 24.01 1.90 -7.63
N GLU A 84 23.39 3.06 -7.40
CA GLU A 84 23.75 3.97 -6.30
C GLU A 84 23.77 3.28 -4.93
N HIS A 85 22.80 2.40 -4.68
CA HIS A 85 22.64 1.66 -3.43
C HIS A 85 22.85 0.16 -3.58
N ALA A 86 23.63 -0.27 -4.59
CA ALA A 86 23.91 -1.67 -4.82
C ALA A 86 24.55 -2.35 -3.59
N VAL A 87 23.98 -3.49 -3.15
CA VAL A 87 24.47 -4.22 -1.97
C VAL A 87 25.64 -5.11 -2.38
N LEU A 88 26.87 -4.69 -2.12
CA LEU A 88 28.05 -5.44 -2.57
C LEU A 88 28.22 -6.77 -1.80
N GLY A 89 28.32 -7.88 -2.53
CA GLY A 89 28.50 -9.21 -1.95
C GLY A 89 27.24 -9.75 -1.27
N ASN A 90 27.43 -10.56 -0.21
CA ASN A 90 26.35 -11.13 0.61
C ASN A 90 25.31 -11.95 -0.18
N THR A 91 25.68 -12.50 -1.34
CA THR A 91 24.70 -13.14 -2.24
C THR A 91 23.95 -14.28 -1.56
N ARG A 92 24.61 -15.08 -0.70
CA ARG A 92 23.90 -16.13 0.07
C ARG A 92 22.87 -15.58 1.04
N ALA A 93 23.18 -14.50 1.74
CA ALA A 93 22.26 -13.91 2.71
C ALA A 93 21.07 -13.25 1.99
N LEU A 94 21.32 -12.57 0.87
CA LEU A 94 20.27 -11.98 0.03
C LEU A 94 19.38 -13.05 -0.60
N ASN A 95 19.95 -14.17 -1.06
CA ASN A 95 19.16 -15.28 -1.58
C ASN A 95 18.33 -15.95 -0.48
N ALA A 96 18.90 -16.14 0.72
CA ALA A 96 18.15 -16.67 1.87
C ALA A 96 16.96 -15.75 2.23
N PHE A 97 17.15 -14.44 2.23
CA PHE A 97 16.05 -13.48 2.41
C PHE A 97 14.94 -13.65 1.36
N VAL A 98 15.29 -13.89 0.10
CA VAL A 98 14.29 -14.15 -0.96
C VAL A 98 13.58 -15.49 -0.76
N ASP A 99 14.28 -16.50 -0.26
CA ASP A 99 13.67 -17.78 0.10
C ASP A 99 12.69 -17.63 1.28
N ASP A 100 13.02 -16.80 2.27
CA ASP A 100 12.12 -16.45 3.39
C ASP A 100 10.86 -15.72 2.88
N LEU A 101 11.01 -14.75 1.97
CA LEU A 101 9.88 -14.08 1.31
C LEU A 101 8.98 -15.08 0.57
N ARG A 102 9.56 -16.07 -0.12
CA ARG A 102 8.83 -17.11 -0.83
C ARG A 102 8.07 -18.04 0.12
N ALA A 103 8.66 -18.40 1.25
CA ALA A 103 7.98 -19.17 2.28
C ALA A 103 6.79 -18.40 2.87
N ALA A 104 6.98 -17.11 3.19
CA ALA A 104 5.94 -16.24 3.72
C ALA A 104 4.80 -15.99 2.69
N ALA A 105 5.15 -15.75 1.42
CA ALA A 105 4.17 -15.50 0.36
C ALA A 105 3.26 -16.71 0.08
N THR A 106 3.75 -17.94 0.28
CA THR A 106 3.00 -19.18 0.00
C THR A 106 2.27 -19.76 1.20
N GLY A 107 2.38 -19.15 2.39
CA GLY A 107 1.81 -19.69 3.63
C GLY A 107 2.38 -21.05 4.03
N ARG A 108 3.54 -21.45 3.47
CA ARG A 108 4.22 -22.73 3.77
C ARG A 108 5.31 -22.61 4.85
N GLY A 109 5.41 -21.45 5.50
CA GLY A 109 6.32 -21.19 6.63
C GLY A 109 5.62 -21.18 7.98
N ASN A 110 6.37 -20.88 9.04
CA ASN A 110 5.76 -20.37 10.27
C ASN A 110 5.08 -19.04 9.95
N ASP A 111 4.04 -18.64 10.68
CA ASP A 111 3.38 -17.32 10.56
C ASP A 111 4.29 -16.13 10.98
N GLU A 112 5.60 -16.27 10.78
CA GLU A 112 6.63 -15.29 11.10
C GLU A 112 6.69 -14.25 9.98
N THR A 113 6.20 -13.05 10.28
CA THR A 113 6.19 -11.91 9.35
C THR A 113 7.36 -10.94 9.57
N ILE A 114 8.25 -11.23 10.53
CA ILE A 114 9.36 -10.36 10.92
C ILE A 114 10.68 -11.01 10.49
N VAL A 115 11.42 -10.32 9.63
CA VAL A 115 12.79 -10.70 9.24
C VAL A 115 13.79 -9.85 10.00
N TRP A 116 14.71 -10.50 10.72
CA TRP A 116 15.78 -9.82 11.45
C TRP A 116 17.06 -9.76 10.61
N ILE A 117 17.51 -8.54 10.28
CA ILE A 117 18.75 -8.32 9.50
C ILE A 117 19.84 -7.82 10.44
N ASP A 118 20.76 -8.72 10.80
CA ASP A 118 21.95 -8.40 11.61
C ASP A 118 23.25 -8.60 10.83
N GLY A 119 24.29 -7.92 11.28
CA GLY A 119 25.66 -8.14 10.83
C GLY A 119 26.61 -7.07 11.37
N PRO A 120 27.92 -7.22 11.14
CA PRO A 120 28.91 -6.20 11.48
C PRO A 120 28.58 -4.80 10.91
N THR A 121 29.26 -3.77 11.41
CA THR A 121 29.20 -2.44 10.80
C THR A 121 29.77 -2.48 9.38
N ALA A 122 29.26 -1.59 8.51
CA ALA A 122 29.68 -1.46 7.11
C ALA A 122 29.49 -2.71 6.23
N THR A 123 28.52 -3.58 6.55
CA THR A 123 28.17 -4.77 5.73
C THR A 123 27.06 -4.52 4.70
N GLY A 124 26.65 -3.27 4.50
CA GLY A 124 25.64 -2.89 3.50
C GLY A 124 24.20 -2.92 3.97
N LYS A 125 23.91 -2.99 5.28
CA LYS A 125 22.54 -2.97 5.82
C LYS A 125 21.74 -1.72 5.41
N SER A 126 22.37 -0.54 5.48
CA SER A 126 21.72 0.71 5.05
C SER A 126 21.52 0.77 3.53
N GLU A 127 22.46 0.22 2.74
CA GLU A 127 22.31 0.12 1.28
C GLU A 127 21.20 -0.87 0.92
N PHE A 128 21.06 -1.99 1.64
CA PHE A 128 19.95 -2.91 1.49
C PHE A 128 18.59 -2.22 1.68
N LYS A 129 18.45 -1.41 2.74
CA LYS A 129 17.22 -0.62 2.95
C LYS A 129 16.95 0.31 1.78
N ARG A 130 17.94 1.11 1.35
CA ARG A 130 17.76 2.10 0.27
C ARG A 130 17.44 1.42 -1.06
N CYS A 131 18.15 0.34 -1.37
CA CYS A 131 17.89 -0.52 -2.53
C CYS A 131 16.48 -1.12 -2.50
N LEU A 132 16.02 -1.62 -1.35
CA LEU A 132 14.67 -2.15 -1.19
C LEU A 132 13.60 -1.07 -1.43
N ILE A 133 13.73 0.10 -0.79
CA ILE A 133 12.80 1.22 -0.98
C ILE A 133 12.78 1.67 -2.45
N GLY A 134 13.96 1.89 -3.04
CA GLY A 134 14.09 2.36 -4.42
C GLY A 134 13.54 1.35 -5.43
N GLY A 135 13.85 0.06 -5.25
CA GLY A 135 13.37 -1.02 -6.10
C GLY A 135 11.86 -1.22 -6.00
N LEU A 136 11.27 -1.18 -4.80
CA LEU A 136 9.82 -1.28 -4.62
C LEU A 136 9.08 -0.08 -5.21
N ARG A 137 9.63 1.13 -5.04
CA ARG A 137 9.11 2.36 -5.66
C ARG A 137 9.12 2.25 -7.18
N ALA A 138 10.22 1.79 -7.77
CA ALA A 138 10.34 1.60 -9.21
C ALA A 138 9.37 0.53 -9.73
N PHE A 139 9.30 -0.61 -9.05
CA PHE A 139 8.38 -1.70 -9.40
C PHE A 139 6.92 -1.23 -9.37
N SER A 140 6.53 -0.42 -8.37
CA SER A 140 5.15 0.08 -8.25
C SER A 140 4.66 0.99 -9.37
N LYS A 141 5.60 1.55 -10.16
CA LYS A 141 5.30 2.37 -11.34
C LYS A 141 5.15 1.55 -12.62
N THR A 142 5.44 0.26 -12.56
CA THR A 142 5.23 -0.66 -13.68
C THR A 142 3.79 -1.17 -13.67
N ASP A 143 3.32 -1.68 -14.81
CA ASP A 143 1.98 -2.26 -14.88
C ASP A 143 1.85 -3.52 -14.02
N ALA A 144 2.91 -4.35 -13.96
CA ALA A 144 2.95 -5.58 -13.18
C ALA A 144 3.09 -5.35 -11.65
N GLY A 145 3.68 -4.22 -11.25
CA GLY A 145 3.86 -3.88 -9.84
C GLY A 145 2.82 -2.90 -9.31
N ARG A 146 1.81 -2.52 -10.09
CA ARG A 146 0.91 -1.44 -9.69
C ARG A 146 0.12 -1.81 -8.43
N ARG A 147 0.14 -0.93 -7.43
CA ARG A 147 -0.61 -1.10 -6.18
C ARG A 147 -1.84 -0.23 -6.12
N TYR A 148 -2.86 -0.70 -5.41
CA TYR A 148 -4.17 -0.11 -5.39
C TYR A 148 -4.73 0.06 -3.98
N THR A 149 -5.54 1.09 -3.80
CA THR A 149 -6.30 1.39 -2.58
C THR A 149 -7.70 1.89 -2.95
N VAL A 150 -8.56 2.04 -1.95
CA VAL A 150 -9.91 2.58 -2.09
C VAL A 150 -9.98 4.08 -1.78
N GLU A 151 -10.86 4.76 -2.51
CA GLU A 151 -11.32 6.11 -2.18
C GLU A 151 -12.85 6.13 -2.07
N TRP A 152 -13.35 6.87 -1.09
CA TRP A 152 -14.75 6.95 -0.73
C TRP A 152 -15.33 8.33 -1.00
N ASN A 153 -16.57 8.38 -1.48
CA ASN A 153 -17.38 9.58 -1.54
C ASN A 153 -18.73 9.33 -0.86
N VAL A 154 -18.95 9.95 0.30
CA VAL A 154 -20.18 9.77 1.08
C VAL A 154 -21.15 10.95 0.96
N ALA A 155 -20.80 12.00 0.21
CA ALA A 155 -21.61 13.22 0.11
C ALA A 155 -22.99 12.98 -0.52
N GLY A 156 -23.10 12.02 -1.45
CA GLY A 156 -24.34 11.72 -2.17
C GLY A 156 -25.38 10.94 -1.36
N ALA A 157 -24.99 10.29 -0.25
CA ALA A 157 -25.88 9.42 0.49
C ALA A 157 -26.89 10.20 1.35
N GLY A 158 -26.62 11.44 1.76
CA GLY A 158 -27.49 12.20 2.68
C GLY A 158 -28.54 13.13 2.05
N SER A 159 -28.48 13.43 0.75
CA SER A 159 -29.13 14.64 0.21
C SER A 159 -30.58 14.50 -0.29
N ALA A 160 -31.23 13.34 -0.13
CA ALA A 160 -32.52 13.07 -0.79
C ALA A 160 -33.80 13.22 0.07
N VAL A 161 -33.73 13.62 1.34
CA VAL A 161 -34.96 13.82 2.14
C VAL A 161 -34.86 15.04 3.07
N GLY A 162 -35.54 16.12 2.69
CA GLY A 162 -36.12 17.15 3.56
C GLY A 162 -35.34 17.62 4.81
N GLY A 163 -34.59 18.72 4.65
CA GLY A 163 -34.42 19.80 5.64
C GLY A 163 -34.14 19.44 7.11
N GLY A 164 -32.87 19.53 7.53
CA GLY A 164 -32.49 19.71 8.92
C GLY A 164 -31.11 19.15 9.28
N ALA A 165 -30.16 20.05 9.54
CA ALA A 165 -28.89 19.87 10.27
C ALA A 165 -27.96 18.70 9.87
N GLY A 166 -26.82 19.06 9.25
CA GLY A 166 -25.56 18.33 9.35
C GLY A 166 -25.40 17.15 8.40
N ALA A 167 -25.07 17.42 7.14
CA ALA A 167 -24.34 16.43 6.35
C ALA A 167 -23.02 16.17 7.08
N ALA A 168 -22.86 14.99 7.67
CA ALA A 168 -21.63 14.59 8.34
C ALA A 168 -20.53 14.47 7.28
N SER A 169 -19.82 15.58 7.06
CA SER A 169 -18.53 15.59 6.39
C SER A 169 -17.61 14.60 7.11
N LEU A 170 -17.04 13.64 6.37
CA LEU A 170 -15.95 12.78 6.88
C LEU A 170 -14.67 13.59 7.14
N SER A 171 -14.58 14.82 6.61
CA SER A 171 -13.55 15.78 6.95
C SER A 171 -13.83 16.42 8.30
N TYR A 172 -12.84 16.39 9.18
CA TYR A 172 -12.84 17.09 10.47
C TYR A 172 -12.58 18.59 10.23
N GLY A 173 -13.59 19.28 9.72
CA GLY A 173 -13.59 20.71 9.46
C GLY A 173 -14.98 21.20 9.04
N ASP A 174 -15.39 22.38 9.50
CA ASP A 174 -16.63 23.03 9.09
C ASP A 174 -16.44 23.58 7.65
N GLY A 175 -16.65 22.71 6.65
CA GLY A 175 -16.55 23.11 5.23
C GLY A 175 -16.15 22.03 4.22
N GLY A 176 -16.56 20.77 4.39
CA GLY A 176 -16.35 19.75 3.35
C GLY A 176 -17.20 20.01 2.10
N ASP A 177 -16.57 20.14 0.94
CA ASP A 177 -17.25 20.31 -0.35
C ASP A 177 -17.96 19.01 -0.75
N ALA A 178 -19.24 19.10 -1.13
CA ALA A 178 -20.00 17.97 -1.63
C ALA A 178 -19.40 17.50 -2.98
N GLY A 179 -18.57 16.45 -2.94
CA GLY A 179 -17.82 15.93 -4.08
C GLY A 179 -16.37 15.52 -3.77
N GLU A 180 -15.92 15.72 -2.53
CA GLU A 180 -14.58 15.33 -2.10
C GLU A 180 -14.45 13.80 -1.99
N TRP A 181 -13.45 13.24 -2.67
CA TRP A 181 -13.08 11.83 -2.59
C TRP A 181 -12.02 11.66 -1.51
N TYR A 182 -12.28 10.76 -0.55
CA TYR A 182 -11.39 10.49 0.55
C TYR A 182 -10.69 9.15 0.37
N ARG A 183 -9.37 9.19 0.17
CA ARG A 183 -8.53 7.99 0.08
C ARG A 183 -8.38 7.33 1.45
N SER A 184 -8.34 6.00 1.49
CA SER A 184 -7.97 5.27 2.71
C SER A 184 -6.59 5.75 3.21
N PRO A 185 -6.48 6.20 4.48
CA PRO A 185 -5.23 6.75 5.03
C PRO A 185 -4.13 5.69 5.19
N VAL A 186 -4.52 4.41 5.16
CA VAL A 186 -3.64 3.26 5.36
C VAL A 186 -3.58 2.35 4.12
N GLN A 187 -3.95 2.90 2.96
CA GLN A 187 -3.92 2.18 1.69
C GLN A 187 -4.66 0.84 1.74
N SER A 188 -5.88 0.83 2.30
CA SER A 188 -6.70 -0.39 2.45
C SER A 188 -6.76 -1.19 1.16
N HIS A 189 -6.48 -2.49 1.30
CA HIS A 189 -6.53 -3.44 0.20
C HIS A 189 -7.94 -3.46 -0.42
N PRO A 190 -8.14 -3.23 -1.73
CA PRO A 190 -9.50 -3.08 -2.26
C PRO A 190 -10.38 -4.33 -2.09
N LEU A 191 -9.78 -5.53 -2.08
CA LEU A 191 -10.53 -6.76 -1.77
C LEU A 191 -11.18 -6.75 -0.38
N SER A 192 -10.65 -5.99 0.59
CA SER A 192 -11.23 -5.90 1.94
C SER A 192 -12.66 -5.35 1.96
N VAL A 193 -13.10 -4.65 0.91
CA VAL A 193 -14.49 -4.19 0.75
C VAL A 193 -15.46 -5.37 0.63
N PHE A 194 -15.03 -6.48 0.02
CA PHE A 194 -15.87 -7.67 -0.15
C PHE A 194 -16.04 -8.42 1.17
N PRO A 195 -17.20 -9.08 1.38
CA PRO A 195 -17.34 -10.08 2.44
C PRO A 195 -16.30 -11.19 2.34
N GLU A 196 -15.91 -11.77 3.47
CA GLU A 196 -14.87 -12.80 3.57
C GLU A 196 -15.08 -13.98 2.60
N SER A 197 -16.28 -14.55 2.56
CA SER A 197 -16.59 -15.67 1.65
C SER A 197 -16.43 -15.33 0.16
N VAL A 198 -16.62 -14.05 -0.21
CA VAL A 198 -16.41 -13.59 -1.58
C VAL A 198 -14.93 -13.39 -1.85
N ARG A 199 -14.15 -12.91 -0.88
CA ARG A 199 -12.69 -12.81 -1.00
C ARG A 199 -12.05 -14.19 -1.18
N GLU A 200 -12.50 -15.18 -0.43
CA GLU A 200 -12.07 -16.59 -0.60
C GLU A 200 -12.41 -17.10 -2.01
N SER A 201 -13.63 -16.83 -2.49
CA SER A 201 -14.03 -17.22 -3.84
C SER A 201 -13.21 -16.53 -4.94
N ILE A 202 -12.78 -15.28 -4.74
CA ILE A 202 -11.87 -14.57 -5.64
C ILE A 202 -10.48 -15.23 -5.60
N ALA A 203 -9.99 -15.59 -4.41
CA ALA A 203 -8.71 -16.27 -4.25
C ALA A 203 -8.67 -17.64 -4.93
N ASP A 204 -9.77 -18.40 -4.84
CA ASP A 204 -9.92 -19.70 -5.52
C ASP A 204 -9.99 -19.57 -7.05
N ALA A 205 -10.42 -18.40 -7.56
CA ALA A 205 -10.52 -18.13 -8.99
C ALA A 205 -9.19 -17.67 -9.61
N VAL A 206 -8.23 -17.24 -8.79
CA VAL A 206 -6.88 -16.88 -9.22
C VAL A 206 -6.08 -18.14 -9.57
N ASP A 207 -5.30 -18.08 -10.65
CA ASP A 207 -4.43 -19.19 -11.06
C ASP A 207 -3.43 -19.57 -9.96
N GLY A 208 -3.37 -20.87 -9.63
CA GLY A 208 -2.58 -21.41 -8.53
C GLY A 208 -1.06 -21.33 -8.74
N ASP A 209 -0.60 -21.05 -9.97
CA ASP A 209 0.81 -20.82 -10.29
C ASP A 209 1.25 -19.36 -10.04
N ALA A 210 0.32 -18.44 -9.76
CA ALA A 210 0.60 -17.04 -9.49
C ALA A 210 0.84 -16.75 -7.99
N TYR A 211 1.27 -15.53 -7.66
CA TYR A 211 1.41 -15.12 -6.26
C TYR A 211 0.06 -15.18 -5.53
N PRO A 212 -0.02 -15.83 -4.35
CA PRO A 212 -1.26 -15.86 -3.58
C PRO A 212 -1.75 -14.45 -3.24
N ILE A 213 -3.05 -14.22 -3.43
CA ILE A 213 -3.67 -12.95 -3.07
C ILE A 213 -3.93 -12.88 -1.56
N ALA A 214 -3.94 -11.66 -1.01
CA ALA A 214 -4.25 -11.42 0.39
C ALA A 214 -5.77 -11.49 0.64
N ALA A 215 -6.29 -12.71 0.88
CA ALA A 215 -7.71 -12.93 1.18
C ALA A 215 -8.09 -12.58 2.63
N ASP A 216 -7.14 -12.76 3.57
CA ASP A 216 -7.30 -12.41 4.99
C ASP A 216 -6.96 -10.93 5.23
N VAL A 217 -7.85 -10.05 4.76
CA VAL A 217 -7.75 -8.60 4.91
C VAL A 217 -9.08 -8.01 5.38
N ALA A 218 -9.01 -6.97 6.20
CA ALA A 218 -10.17 -6.24 6.71
C ALA A 218 -10.09 -4.76 6.38
N LEU A 219 -11.26 -4.12 6.23
CA LEU A 219 -11.32 -2.67 6.06
C LEU A 219 -10.74 -1.97 7.27
N ASP A 220 -9.91 -0.98 7.00
CA ASP A 220 -9.42 -0.04 8.00
C ASP A 220 -10.57 0.75 8.66
N PRO A 221 -10.37 1.29 9.87
CA PRO A 221 -11.43 1.99 10.60
C PRO A 221 -12.09 3.13 9.84
N PHE A 222 -11.34 3.91 9.04
CA PHE A 222 -11.89 5.00 8.25
C PHE A 222 -12.77 4.46 7.12
N SER A 223 -12.26 3.49 6.35
CA SER A 223 -13.03 2.89 5.24
C SER A 223 -14.25 2.12 5.74
N ARG A 224 -14.16 1.51 6.93
CA ARG A 224 -15.29 0.83 7.58
C ARG A 224 -16.38 1.81 7.97
N GLU A 225 -16.05 2.94 8.56
CA GLU A 225 -17.03 3.98 8.90
C GLU A 225 -17.75 4.50 7.64
N ALA A 226 -17.01 4.72 6.55
CA ALA A 226 -17.60 5.11 5.26
C ALA A 226 -18.55 4.03 4.72
N TYR A 227 -18.14 2.77 4.74
CA TYR A 227 -18.96 1.63 4.34
C TYR A 227 -20.25 1.53 5.19
N ASP A 228 -20.11 1.54 6.51
CA ASP A 228 -21.22 1.37 7.45
C ASP A 228 -22.23 2.53 7.34
N HIS A 229 -21.74 3.75 7.12
CA HIS A 229 -22.60 4.92 6.87
C HIS A 229 -23.45 4.76 5.60
N LEU A 230 -22.82 4.35 4.49
CA LEU A 230 -23.52 4.10 3.23
C LEU A 230 -24.50 2.93 3.36
N GLU A 231 -24.09 1.85 4.02
CA GLU A 231 -24.93 0.68 4.26
C GLU A 231 -26.19 1.05 5.05
N SER A 232 -26.03 1.74 6.18
CA SER A 232 -27.16 2.18 7.01
C SER A 232 -28.12 3.04 6.21
N THR A 233 -27.58 4.02 5.47
CA THR A 233 -28.37 4.95 4.66
C THR A 233 -29.18 4.22 3.58
N TYR A 234 -28.58 3.28 2.86
CA TYR A 234 -29.28 2.52 1.83
C TYR A 234 -30.27 1.50 2.39
N ARG A 235 -29.96 0.92 3.55
CA ARG A 235 -30.87 0.01 4.27
C ARG A 235 -32.12 0.75 4.74
N GLU A 236 -31.98 1.96 5.28
CA GLU A 236 -33.11 2.83 5.67
C GLU A 236 -34.00 3.21 4.48
N ARG A 237 -33.40 3.35 3.30
CA ARG A 237 -34.12 3.57 2.03
C ARG A 237 -34.78 2.31 1.46
N GLY A 238 -34.64 1.16 2.13
CA GLY A 238 -35.23 -0.11 1.71
C GLY A 238 -34.56 -0.75 0.49
N ARG A 239 -33.32 -0.36 0.14
CA ARG A 239 -32.54 -1.02 -0.91
C ARG A 239 -32.12 -2.42 -0.44
N ARG A 240 -32.13 -3.38 -1.36
CA ARG A 240 -31.76 -4.78 -1.09
C ARG A 240 -30.39 -5.15 -1.65
N ASP A 241 -29.98 -4.45 -2.69
CA ASP A 241 -28.69 -4.51 -3.38
C ASP A 241 -27.65 -3.64 -2.66
N LEU A 242 -27.51 -3.81 -1.34
CA LEU A 242 -26.69 -2.94 -0.50
C LEU A 242 -25.24 -2.85 -0.99
N PHE A 243 -24.61 -3.99 -1.27
CA PHE A 243 -23.23 -4.02 -1.74
C PHE A 243 -23.07 -3.22 -3.03
N SER A 244 -23.89 -3.49 -4.05
CA SER A 244 -23.86 -2.76 -5.32
C SER A 244 -24.11 -1.26 -5.15
N ALA A 245 -24.99 -0.87 -4.23
CA ALA A 245 -25.26 0.54 -3.94
C ALA A 245 -24.08 1.23 -3.23
N ILE A 246 -23.38 0.52 -2.33
CA ILE A 246 -22.21 1.06 -1.61
C ILE A 246 -20.99 1.13 -2.53
N THR A 247 -20.81 0.16 -3.43
CA THR A 247 -19.69 0.09 -4.36
C THR A 247 -19.95 0.76 -5.70
N ASP A 248 -21.01 1.58 -5.79
CA ASP A 248 -21.31 2.36 -6.99
C ASP A 248 -20.20 3.38 -7.27
N ARG A 249 -20.05 3.77 -8.54
CA ARG A 249 -19.02 4.73 -8.99
C ARG A 249 -19.14 6.11 -8.35
N ASP A 250 -20.31 6.44 -7.80
CA ASP A 250 -20.52 7.67 -7.05
C ASP A 250 -20.00 7.60 -5.60
N HIS A 251 -19.70 6.40 -5.09
CA HIS A 251 -19.36 6.16 -3.69
C HIS A 251 -18.00 5.50 -3.45
N LEU A 252 -17.60 4.59 -4.33
CA LEU A 252 -16.35 3.85 -4.21
C LEU A 252 -15.63 3.83 -5.54
N ARG A 253 -14.33 4.13 -5.49
CA ARG A 253 -13.42 3.88 -6.60
C ARG A 253 -12.11 3.30 -6.10
N VAL A 254 -11.48 2.50 -6.93
CA VAL A 254 -10.14 1.98 -6.70
C VAL A 254 -9.15 2.88 -7.43
N THR A 255 -8.09 3.28 -6.73
CA THR A 255 -7.05 4.17 -7.28
C THR A 255 -5.68 3.53 -7.07
N SER A 256 -4.77 3.75 -8.02
CA SER A 256 -3.39 3.30 -7.86
C SER A 256 -2.59 4.24 -6.97
N TYR A 257 -1.56 3.72 -6.31
CA TYR A 257 -0.56 4.52 -5.60
C TYR A 257 0.85 4.00 -5.87
N VAL A 258 1.83 4.91 -5.83
CA VAL A 258 3.26 4.56 -5.89
C VAL A 258 3.70 4.16 -4.50
N VAL A 259 4.35 3.00 -4.40
CA VAL A 259 4.90 2.48 -3.15
C VAL A 259 6.09 3.34 -2.76
N ASP A 260 6.05 3.90 -1.55
CA ASP A 260 7.08 4.78 -1.02
C ASP A 260 7.03 4.86 0.50
N VAL A 261 8.01 5.53 1.11
CA VAL A 261 7.99 5.88 2.53
C VAL A 261 6.73 6.70 2.84
N GLY A 262 5.90 6.21 3.75
CA GLY A 262 4.60 6.80 4.11
C GLY A 262 3.44 6.38 3.20
N SER A 263 3.70 5.61 2.13
CA SER A 263 2.69 5.03 1.26
C SER A 263 3.06 3.58 0.90
N GLY A 264 2.69 2.64 1.74
CA GLY A 264 3.05 1.23 1.59
C GLY A 264 4.39 0.83 2.22
N ILE A 265 5.34 1.76 2.43
CA ILE A 265 6.58 1.50 3.18
C ILE A 265 6.65 2.33 4.46
N GLY A 266 6.74 1.64 5.60
CA GLY A 266 6.96 2.26 6.90
C GLY A 266 8.45 2.23 7.24
N VAL A 267 8.99 3.32 7.77
CA VAL A 267 10.35 3.34 8.33
C VAL A 267 10.24 3.92 9.74
N LEU A 268 10.74 3.18 10.72
CA LEU A 268 10.81 3.59 12.12
C LEU A 268 12.27 3.67 12.55
N HIS A 269 12.69 4.84 13.04
CA HIS A 269 14.03 5.01 13.59
C HIS A 269 13.97 5.04 15.13
N ALA A 270 14.91 4.36 15.79
CA ALA A 270 15.02 4.41 17.25
C ALA A 270 15.19 5.85 17.80
N GLU A 271 15.77 6.75 17.00
CA GLU A 271 16.05 8.15 17.33
C GLU A 271 14.89 9.13 17.06
N ASP A 272 13.77 8.70 16.45
CA ASP A 272 12.67 9.61 16.11
C ASP A 272 12.14 10.34 17.36
N ASP A 273 11.94 11.65 17.33
CA ASP A 273 11.40 12.39 18.48
C ASP A 273 9.90 12.09 18.71
N GLY A 274 9.45 12.17 19.97
CA GLY A 274 8.04 11.97 20.36
C GLY A 274 7.80 10.73 21.22
N THR A 275 6.57 10.59 21.71
CA THR A 275 6.13 9.40 22.45
C THR A 275 6.11 8.17 21.54
N ALA A 276 6.21 6.95 22.09
CA ALA A 276 6.11 5.72 21.31
C ALA A 276 4.87 5.70 20.38
N LYS A 277 3.75 6.29 20.82
CA LYS A 277 2.54 6.44 20.00
C LYS A 277 2.72 7.39 18.82
N GLU A 278 3.41 8.51 19.00
CA GLU A 278 3.63 9.48 17.91
C GLU A 278 4.59 8.91 16.86
N ARG A 279 5.63 8.19 17.29
CA ARG A 279 6.58 7.51 16.38
C ARG A 279 5.89 6.45 15.53
N LEU A 280 5.00 5.68 16.15
CA LEU A 280 4.30 4.59 15.49
C LEU A 280 3.21 5.06 14.50
N VAL A 281 2.54 6.17 14.81
CA VAL A 281 1.38 6.64 14.05
C VAL A 281 1.75 7.71 13.00
N GLY A 282 2.94 8.29 13.09
CA GLY A 282 3.44 9.34 12.20
C GLY A 282 2.88 10.73 12.54
N SER A 283 3.59 11.78 12.08
CA SER A 283 3.31 13.18 12.45
C SER A 283 1.94 13.69 11.98
N TRP A 284 1.34 13.07 10.97
CA TRP A 284 0.04 13.48 10.40
C TRP A 284 -1.15 13.18 11.31
N MET A 285 -1.09 12.18 12.19
CA MET A 285 -2.22 11.83 13.09
C MET A 285 -2.22 12.56 14.43
N GLY A 286 -1.19 13.36 14.74
CA GLY A 286 -1.12 14.08 16.02
C GLY A 286 -2.26 15.08 16.25
N GLY A 287 -2.86 15.59 15.16
CA GLY A 287 -4.09 16.41 15.21
C GLY A 287 -5.34 15.55 15.42
N MET A 288 -5.47 14.47 14.64
CA MET A 288 -6.61 13.56 14.69
C MET A 288 -6.76 12.85 16.04
N LEU A 289 -5.64 12.42 16.65
CA LEU A 289 -5.61 11.73 17.95
C LEU A 289 -6.06 12.62 19.12
N ARG A 290 -5.65 13.90 19.12
CA ARG A 290 -6.02 14.87 20.16
C ARG A 290 -7.52 15.15 20.17
N GLU A 291 -8.14 15.10 19.00
CA GLU A 291 -9.56 15.43 18.83
C GLU A 291 -10.47 14.20 18.99
N LEU A 292 -9.98 12.99 18.68
CA LEU A 292 -10.65 11.73 19.01
C LEU A 292 -10.72 11.47 20.53
N ASP A 293 -9.67 11.83 21.28
CA ASP A 293 -9.63 11.73 22.75
C ASP A 293 -10.71 12.64 23.40
N SER A 294 -11.14 13.69 22.69
CA SER A 294 -12.18 14.62 23.13
C SER A 294 -13.62 14.11 22.95
N ARG A 295 -13.85 13.06 22.15
CA ARG A 295 -15.20 12.52 21.84
C ARG A 295 -15.67 11.36 22.74
N GLY A 296 -15.00 11.12 23.87
CA GLY A 296 -15.60 10.43 25.02
C GLY A 296 -15.89 8.93 24.87
N ARG A 297 -15.51 8.25 23.78
CA ARG A 297 -15.50 6.78 23.74
C ARG A 297 -14.21 6.26 24.37
N LYS A 298 -14.18 6.27 25.71
CA LYS A 298 -13.21 5.55 26.54
C LYS A 298 -13.45 4.03 26.49
N ASN A 299 -13.53 3.45 25.29
CA ASN A 299 -13.45 2.01 25.16
C ASN A 299 -12.00 1.65 24.80
N PRO A 300 -11.20 1.13 25.74
CA PRO A 300 -9.83 0.70 25.46
C PRO A 300 -9.75 -0.43 24.41
N GLN A 301 -10.86 -1.09 24.07
CA GLN A 301 -10.95 -2.03 22.94
C GLN A 301 -11.22 -1.35 21.58
N ALA A 302 -11.63 -0.07 21.56
CA ALA A 302 -11.70 0.73 20.33
C ALA A 302 -10.32 1.20 19.86
N PHE A 303 -9.30 1.06 20.72
CA PHE A 303 -7.89 1.10 20.34
C PHE A 303 -7.40 -0.33 20.11
N SER A 304 -7.84 -0.97 19.02
CA SER A 304 -7.01 -2.04 18.49
C SER A 304 -5.74 -1.39 17.96
N TYR A 305 -4.59 -1.82 18.47
CA TYR A 305 -3.27 -1.41 17.98
C TYR A 305 -3.01 -1.87 16.53
N ASP A 306 -3.98 -2.53 15.89
CA ASP A 306 -3.93 -3.06 14.52
C ASP A 306 -3.72 -2.01 13.43
N GLY A 307 -3.78 -0.71 13.75
CA GLY A 307 -3.54 0.39 12.80
C GLY A 307 -2.23 1.18 13.01
N VAL A 308 -1.40 0.78 13.97
CA VAL A 308 -0.31 1.62 14.53
C VAL A 308 1.03 1.43 13.79
N LEU A 309 1.01 0.86 12.57
CA LEU A 309 2.10 0.93 11.58
C LEU A 309 1.64 1.72 10.34
N SER A 310 0.94 2.83 10.56
CA SER A 310 0.21 3.60 9.55
C SER A 310 1.04 4.10 8.37
N GLN A 311 2.37 4.17 8.49
CA GLN A 311 3.25 4.60 7.40
C GLN A 311 3.52 3.47 6.38
N GLY A 312 3.40 2.19 6.76
CA GLY A 312 3.84 1.03 5.97
C GLY A 312 2.75 0.05 5.55
N ASN A 313 1.48 0.45 5.65
CA ASN A 313 0.39 -0.46 5.41
C ASN A 313 0.33 -0.89 3.94
N GLY A 314 0.46 -2.19 3.72
CA GLY A 314 0.25 -2.83 2.42
C GLY A 314 1.48 -3.44 1.75
N VAL A 315 2.71 -3.05 2.11
CA VAL A 315 3.93 -3.67 1.52
C VAL A 315 4.97 -4.08 2.57
N ALA A 316 5.63 -3.14 3.24
CA ALA A 316 6.73 -3.46 4.16
C ALA A 316 6.90 -2.41 5.27
N THR A 317 7.35 -2.85 6.44
CA THR A 317 7.82 -1.96 7.52
C THR A 317 9.27 -2.28 7.85
N VAL A 318 10.12 -1.26 7.85
CA VAL A 318 11.53 -1.35 8.26
C VAL A 318 11.69 -0.69 9.61
N VAL A 319 12.22 -1.43 10.58
CA VAL A 319 12.56 -0.91 11.91
C VAL A 319 14.08 -0.85 12.02
N GLU A 320 14.62 0.33 12.27
CA GLU A 320 16.05 0.55 12.49
C GLU A 320 16.32 0.74 13.99
N ASP A 321 17.10 -0.19 14.55
CA ASP A 321 17.73 -0.02 15.85
C ASP A 321 19.09 0.68 15.71
N ALA A 322 19.43 1.53 16.68
CA ALA A 322 20.63 2.39 16.65
C ALA A 322 21.92 1.61 16.97
#